data_AF-A0A2E6NBJ0-F1
#
_entry.id   AF-A0A2E6NBJ0-F1
#
_cell.length_a   1.000
_cell.length_b   1.000
_cell.length_c   1.000
_cell.angle_alpha   90.00
_cell.angle_beta   90.00
_cell.angle_gamma   90.00
#
_symmetry.space_group_name_H-M   'P 1'
#
loop_
_entity.id
_entity.type
_entity.pdbx_description
1 polymer ?
#
loop_
_entity_poly.entity_id
_entity_poly.type
_entity_poly.pdbx_seq_one_letter_code
_entity_poly.pdbx_strand_id
1 'polypeptide(L)'
;MRTDKAQCSNPRRVAAFTLVEVLIAVAIFAMAASVLMSAFVNALLSRESAAKYDLLNADIRAVRMQLLLEPNLEDAEDGNEYETVHSGEASWEAQVEPTDVVDLFQVGLSIRFSEPPEGLVADYSEKLYLLRPTWSESDERSELLQDKREALEDTRRDFNF
;
A
#
# COMPACT_ATOMS: atom_id res chain seq x y z
N MET A 1 -25.98 -68.70 60.51
CA MET A 1 -24.83 -68.99 59.63
C MET A 1 -24.88 -67.98 58.49
N ARG A 2 -23.80 -67.19 58.40
CA ARG A 2 -23.49 -66.11 57.44
C ARG A 2 -23.35 -66.72 56.03
N THR A 3 -23.77 -66.08 54.94
CA THR A 3 -22.99 -65.20 54.03
C THR A 3 -23.87 -64.97 52.78
N ASP A 4 -23.71 -64.03 51.85
CA ASP A 4 -23.08 -62.72 51.75
C ASP A 4 -23.73 -62.07 50.51
N LYS A 5 -23.77 -60.74 50.46
CA LYS A 5 -24.31 -59.95 49.34
C LYS A 5 -23.46 -60.19 48.08
N ALA A 6 -24.09 -60.57 46.96
CA ALA A 6 -23.51 -60.40 45.64
C ALA A 6 -24.06 -59.12 45.01
N GLN A 7 -23.35 -58.02 45.23
CA GLN A 7 -23.57 -56.74 44.56
C GLN A 7 -23.10 -56.89 43.11
N CYS A 8 -24.04 -57.04 42.17
CA CYS A 8 -23.73 -57.10 40.75
C CYS A 8 -23.21 -55.73 40.27
N SER A 9 -21.94 -55.66 39.91
CA SER A 9 -21.31 -54.51 39.31
C SER A 9 -21.89 -54.27 37.91
N ASN A 10 -22.35 -53.05 37.64
CA ASN A 10 -22.83 -52.64 36.33
C ASN A 10 -21.61 -52.53 35.39
N PRO A 11 -21.48 -53.34 34.33
CA PRO A 11 -20.38 -53.18 33.39
C PRO A 11 -20.59 -51.85 32.69
N ARG A 12 -19.67 -50.89 32.90
CA ARG A 12 -19.60 -49.69 32.06
C ARG A 12 -19.46 -50.17 30.62
N ARG A 13 -20.51 -49.99 29.82
CA ARG A 13 -20.45 -50.24 28.38
C ARG A 13 -19.40 -49.29 27.82
N VAL A 14 -18.24 -49.84 27.48
CA VAL A 14 -17.25 -49.13 26.69
C VAL A 14 -17.84 -49.05 25.29
N ALA A 15 -18.39 -47.89 24.94
CA ALA A 15 -18.88 -47.64 23.59
C ALA A 15 -17.66 -47.58 22.65
N ALA A 16 -17.54 -48.57 21.77
CA ALA A 16 -16.58 -48.54 20.67
C ALA A 16 -17.17 -47.75 19.49
N PHE A 17 -16.33 -47.04 18.75
CA PHE A 17 -16.75 -46.28 17.58
C PHE A 17 -17.21 -47.20 16.46
N THR A 18 -18.28 -46.81 15.76
CA THR A 18 -18.73 -47.54 14.57
C THR A 18 -17.80 -47.22 13.39
N LEU A 19 -17.68 -48.14 12.43
CA LEU A 19 -16.89 -47.93 11.22
C LEU A 19 -17.33 -46.65 10.48
N VAL A 20 -18.64 -46.41 10.40
CA VAL A 20 -19.21 -45.23 9.73
C VAL A 20 -18.80 -43.94 10.43
N GLU A 21 -18.80 -43.92 11.77
CA GLU A 21 -18.40 -42.75 12.55
C GLU A 21 -16.92 -42.41 12.34
N VAL A 22 -16.04 -43.41 12.32
CA VAL A 22 -14.62 -43.21 12.02
C VAL A 22 -14.44 -42.68 10.59
N LEU A 23 -15.17 -43.21 9.62
CA LEU A 23 -15.09 -42.73 8.23
C LEU A 23 -15.55 -41.27 8.10
N ILE A 24 -16.64 -40.88 8.77
CA ILE A 24 -17.11 -39.50 8.79
C ILE A 24 -16.09 -38.60 9.48
N ALA A 25 -15.53 -39.01 10.61
CA ALA A 25 -14.52 -38.25 11.34
C ALA A 25 -13.26 -38.03 10.49
N VAL A 26 -12.77 -39.06 9.78
CA VAL A 26 -11.62 -38.95 8.88
C VAL A 26 -11.94 -38.03 7.70
N ALA A 27 -13.14 -38.12 7.12
CA ALA A 27 -13.54 -37.24 6.02
C ALA A 27 -13.60 -35.76 6.45
N ILE A 28 -14.19 -35.47 7.61
CA ILE A 28 -14.23 -34.12 8.19
C ILE A 28 -12.83 -33.62 8.52
N PHE A 29 -12.00 -34.47 9.12
CA PHE A 29 -10.62 -34.13 9.44
C PHE A 29 -9.82 -33.80 8.17
N ALA A 30 -9.94 -34.60 7.12
CA ALA A 30 -9.26 -34.36 5.84
C ALA A 30 -9.70 -33.03 5.20
N MET A 31 -11.00 -32.73 5.21
CA MET A 31 -11.52 -31.44 4.72
C MET A 31 -10.99 -30.27 5.55
N ALA A 32 -11.03 -30.38 6.88
CA ALA A 32 -10.52 -29.34 7.78
C ALA A 32 -9.01 -29.11 7.60
N ALA A 33 -8.22 -30.18 7.48
CA ALA A 33 -6.79 -30.11 7.24
C ALA A 33 -6.48 -29.43 5.90
N SER A 34 -7.24 -29.74 4.84
CA SER A 34 -7.09 -29.08 3.53
C SER A 34 -7.36 -27.58 3.62
N VAL A 35 -8.46 -27.17 4.26
CA VAL A 35 -8.82 -25.75 4.42
C VAL A 35 -7.75 -25.01 5.22
N LEU A 36 -7.27 -25.61 6.31
CA LEU A 36 -6.20 -25.03 7.13
C LEU A 36 -4.90 -24.87 6.34
N MET A 37 -4.52 -25.88 5.56
CA MET A 37 -3.33 -25.83 4.71
C MET A 37 -3.42 -24.71 3.67
N SER A 38 -4.57 -24.57 3.00
CA SER A 38 -4.81 -23.48 2.06
C SER A 38 -4.70 -22.11 2.74
N ALA A 39 -5.32 -21.95 3.91
CA ALA A 39 -5.23 -20.70 4.67
C ALA A 39 -3.78 -20.38 5.09
N PHE A 40 -3.02 -21.40 5.51
CA PHE A 40 -1.61 -21.23 5.90
C PHE A 40 -0.72 -20.82 4.73
N VAL A 41 -0.85 -21.48 3.57
CA VAL A 41 -0.10 -21.13 2.35
C VAL A 41 -0.43 -19.71 1.92
N ASN A 42 -1.71 -19.33 1.92
CA ASN A 42 -2.14 -17.97 1.56
C ASN A 42 -1.55 -16.92 2.52
N ALA A 43 -1.55 -17.20 3.83
CA ALA A 43 -0.94 -16.30 4.81
C ALA A 43 0.57 -16.13 4.59
N LEU A 44 1.28 -17.21 4.26
CA LEU A 44 2.72 -17.15 3.99
C LEU A 44 3.03 -16.33 2.72
N LEU A 45 2.31 -16.60 1.63
CA LEU A 45 2.44 -15.84 0.38
C LEU A 45 2.11 -14.37 0.57
N SER A 46 1.08 -14.04 1.36
CA SER A 46 0.74 -12.65 1.66
C SER A 46 1.85 -11.93 2.42
N ARG A 47 2.56 -12.62 3.31
CA ARG A 47 3.66 -12.05 4.07
C ARG A 47 4.89 -11.81 3.20
N GLU A 48 5.21 -12.76 2.33
CA GLU A 48 6.31 -12.60 1.38
C GLU A 48 6.04 -11.45 0.41
N SER A 49 4.82 -11.38 -0.13
CA SER A 49 4.40 -10.27 -0.99
C SER A 49 4.48 -8.93 -0.26
N ALA A 50 4.01 -8.84 0.98
CA ALA A 50 4.11 -7.62 1.79
C ALA A 50 5.57 -7.17 1.97
N ALA A 51 6.49 -8.10 2.27
CA ALA A 51 7.90 -7.78 2.39
C ALA A 51 8.50 -7.24 1.07
N LYS A 52 8.12 -7.80 -0.08
CA LYS A 52 8.55 -7.30 -1.40
C LYS A 52 8.04 -5.89 -1.67
N TYR A 53 6.77 -5.61 -1.35
CA TYR A 53 6.21 -4.27 -1.48
C TYR A 53 6.89 -3.26 -0.54
N ASP A 54 7.28 -3.66 0.67
CA ASP A 54 8.02 -2.79 1.59
C ASP A 54 9.37 -2.35 1.00
N LEU A 55 10.09 -3.26 0.34
CA LEU A 55 11.35 -2.95 -0.35
C LEU A 55 11.13 -1.97 -1.50
N LEU A 56 10.15 -2.25 -2.38
CA LEU A 56 9.81 -1.37 -3.49
C LEU A 56 9.38 0.03 -3.01
N ASN A 57 8.56 0.09 -1.95
CA ASN A 57 8.12 1.36 -1.37
C ASN A 57 9.27 2.17 -0.78
N ALA A 58 10.31 1.52 -0.24
CA ALA A 58 11.51 2.19 0.23
C ALA A 58 12.26 2.85 -0.94
N ASP A 59 12.41 2.15 -2.06
CA ASP A 59 13.04 2.67 -3.27
C ASP A 59 12.21 3.80 -3.93
N ILE A 60 10.88 3.64 -4.03
CA ILE A 60 9.97 4.71 -4.48
C ILE A 60 10.16 5.97 -3.63
N ARG A 61 10.27 5.82 -2.31
CA ARG A 61 10.51 6.97 -1.42
C ARG A 61 11.87 7.61 -1.66
N ALA A 62 12.90 6.83 -1.95
CA ALA A 62 14.23 7.35 -2.26
C ALA A 62 14.21 8.15 -3.59
N VAL A 63 13.57 7.61 -4.63
CA VAL A 63 13.41 8.30 -5.92
C VAL A 63 12.56 9.57 -5.76
N ARG A 64 11.43 9.50 -5.04
CA ARG A 64 10.58 10.68 -4.75
C ARG A 64 11.38 11.81 -4.10
N MET A 65 12.33 11.49 -3.22
CA MET A 65 13.18 12.51 -2.60
C MET A 65 14.04 13.26 -3.62
N GLN A 66 14.42 12.66 -4.75
CA GLN A 66 15.12 13.37 -5.84
C GLN A 66 14.24 14.49 -6.40
N LEU A 67 13.01 14.17 -6.82
CA LEU A 67 12.02 15.16 -7.28
C LEU A 67 11.77 16.26 -6.23
N LEU A 68 11.63 15.87 -4.95
CA LEU A 68 11.35 16.84 -3.87
C LEU A 68 12.52 17.80 -3.61
N LEU A 69 13.75 17.41 -3.97
CA LEU A 69 14.96 18.21 -3.77
C LEU A 69 15.35 19.02 -4.99
N GLU A 70 14.83 18.71 -6.18
CA GLU A 70 15.18 19.38 -7.44
C GLU A 70 14.57 20.79 -7.49
N PRO A 71 15.34 21.90 -7.36
CA PRO A 71 14.82 23.28 -7.33
C PRO A 71 14.29 23.80 -8.67
N ASN A 72 14.81 23.30 -9.80
CA ASN A 72 14.46 23.73 -11.15
C ASN A 72 13.21 22.98 -11.65
N LEU A 73 12.37 23.64 -12.44
CA LEU A 73 11.17 23.04 -13.02
C LEU A 73 11.55 22.12 -14.19
N GLU A 74 12.38 22.61 -15.11
CA GLU A 74 12.78 21.88 -16.32
C GLU A 74 13.50 20.58 -15.95
N ASP A 75 14.47 20.65 -15.02
CA ASP A 75 15.19 19.47 -14.54
C ASP A 75 14.26 18.47 -13.81
N ALA A 76 13.20 18.96 -13.15
CA ALA A 76 12.21 18.09 -12.51
C ALA A 76 11.32 17.38 -13.54
N GLU A 77 11.00 18.03 -14.67
CA GLU A 77 10.22 17.45 -15.74
C GLU A 77 11.02 16.46 -16.60
N ASP A 78 12.25 16.84 -16.97
CA ASP A 78 13.21 15.99 -17.68
C ASP A 78 13.53 14.72 -16.88
N GLY A 79 13.56 14.84 -15.55
CA GLY A 79 13.78 13.74 -14.64
C GLY A 79 15.24 13.27 -14.61
N ASN A 80 15.47 12.10 -14.03
CA ASN A 80 16.82 11.55 -13.87
C ASN A 80 16.82 10.03 -13.68
N GLU A 81 18.01 9.45 -13.66
CA GLU A 81 18.27 8.08 -13.25
C GLU A 81 18.78 8.05 -11.80
N TYR A 82 18.38 7.02 -11.05
CA TYR A 82 18.79 6.82 -9.66
C TYR A 82 19.04 5.34 -9.38
N GLU A 83 20.25 5.03 -8.90
CA GLU A 83 20.60 3.68 -8.46
C GLU A 83 19.90 3.38 -7.13
N THR A 84 18.93 2.46 -7.15
CA THR A 84 18.17 2.06 -5.97
C THR A 84 18.87 0.94 -5.21
N VAL A 85 18.36 0.61 -4.01
CA VAL A 85 18.97 -0.44 -3.19
C VAL A 85 18.44 -1.83 -3.57
N HIS A 86 17.16 -1.93 -3.96
CA HIS A 86 16.49 -3.22 -4.16
C HIS A 86 15.94 -3.42 -5.56
N SER A 87 15.84 -2.37 -6.38
CA SER A 87 15.10 -2.37 -7.63
C SER A 87 15.96 -2.01 -8.87
N GLY A 88 17.29 -2.07 -8.73
CA GLY A 88 18.25 -1.68 -9.77
C GLY A 88 18.25 -0.17 -10.06
N GLU A 89 18.57 0.21 -11.29
CA GLU A 89 18.43 1.58 -11.76
C GLU A 89 16.96 1.95 -11.93
N ALA A 90 16.57 3.12 -11.42
CA ALA A 90 15.25 3.70 -11.59
C ALA A 90 15.34 4.96 -12.46
N SER A 91 14.64 4.97 -13.58
CA SER A 91 14.41 6.19 -14.37
C SER A 91 13.11 6.83 -13.90
N TRP A 92 13.13 8.13 -13.64
CA TRP A 92 11.94 8.86 -13.24
C TRP A 92 11.81 10.16 -14.02
N GLU A 93 10.57 10.59 -14.22
CA GLU A 93 10.20 11.85 -14.86
C GLU A 93 8.97 12.43 -14.16
N ALA A 94 8.76 13.73 -14.28
CA ALA A 94 7.59 14.39 -13.73
C ALA A 94 6.82 15.15 -14.80
N GLN A 95 5.49 15.10 -14.73
CA GLN A 95 4.63 16.04 -15.45
C GLN A 95 4.09 17.06 -14.46
N VAL A 96 4.42 18.34 -14.65
CA VAL A 96 4.09 19.41 -13.69
C VAL A 96 3.04 20.33 -14.29
N GLU A 97 1.91 20.47 -13.62
CA GLU A 97 0.80 21.32 -14.05
C GLU A 97 0.52 22.39 -12.98
N PRO A 98 0.40 23.68 -13.36
CA PRO A 98 0.05 24.74 -12.42
C PRO A 98 -1.37 24.56 -11.87
N THR A 99 -1.66 25.16 -10.72
CA THR A 99 -2.99 25.18 -10.12
C THR A 99 -3.48 26.61 -9.87
N ASP A 100 -4.76 26.77 -9.57
CA ASP A 100 -5.33 28.08 -9.17
C ASP A 100 -4.87 28.57 -7.79
N VAL A 101 -3.94 27.87 -7.14
CA VAL A 101 -3.32 28.24 -5.87
C VAL A 101 -1.88 28.61 -6.13
N VAL A 102 -1.51 29.83 -5.72
CA VAL A 102 -0.17 30.39 -5.91
C VAL A 102 0.91 29.45 -5.38
N ASP A 103 1.96 29.25 -6.18
CA ASP A 103 3.11 28.40 -5.90
C ASP A 103 2.78 26.91 -5.69
N LEU A 104 1.54 26.46 -5.91
CA LEU A 104 1.11 25.06 -5.78
C LEU A 104 0.96 24.41 -7.15
N PHE A 105 1.61 23.25 -7.33
CA PHE A 105 1.62 22.51 -8.57
C PHE A 105 1.08 21.09 -8.37
N GLN A 106 0.32 20.60 -9.34
CA GLN A 106 -0.05 19.18 -9.42
C GLN A 106 1.03 18.45 -10.20
N VAL A 107 1.66 17.45 -9.59
CA VAL A 107 2.78 16.72 -10.19
C VAL A 107 2.40 15.26 -10.38
N GLY A 108 2.50 14.76 -11.61
CA GLY A 108 2.47 13.33 -11.91
C GLY A 108 3.89 12.78 -11.92
N LEU A 109 4.26 11.99 -10.92
CA LEU A 109 5.57 11.32 -10.88
C LEU A 109 5.43 9.94 -11.51
N SER A 110 6.28 9.65 -12.49
CA SER A 110 6.40 8.33 -13.13
C SER A 110 7.79 7.76 -12.85
N ILE A 111 7.87 6.50 -12.45
CA ILE A 111 9.12 5.79 -12.15
C ILE A 111 9.10 4.44 -12.86
N ARG A 112 10.21 4.10 -13.52
CA ARG A 112 10.45 2.78 -14.09
C ARG A 112 11.70 2.16 -13.48
N PHE A 113 11.51 1.05 -12.79
CA PHE A 113 12.60 0.23 -12.23
C PHE A 113 13.09 -0.80 -13.25
N SER A 114 14.41 -0.93 -13.39
CA SER A 114 15.03 -1.94 -14.25
C SER A 114 14.91 -3.35 -13.69
N GLU A 115 15.01 -3.50 -12.36
CA GLU A 115 15.04 -4.80 -11.68
C GLU A 115 14.09 -4.84 -10.47
N PRO A 116 12.76 -4.65 -10.65
CA PRO A 116 11.83 -4.66 -9.52
C PRO A 116 11.84 -6.01 -8.78
N PRO A 117 11.49 -6.03 -7.48
CA PRO A 117 11.37 -7.28 -6.73
C PRO A 117 10.45 -8.29 -7.43
N GLU A 118 10.82 -9.57 -7.41
CA GLU A 118 10.15 -10.63 -8.17
C GLU A 118 8.63 -10.68 -7.93
N GLY A 119 7.87 -10.60 -9.02
CA GLY A 119 6.40 -10.62 -9.00
C GLY A 119 5.74 -9.25 -8.86
N LEU A 120 6.53 -8.17 -8.77
CA LEU A 120 6.05 -6.79 -8.82
C LEU A 120 6.23 -6.18 -10.22
N VAL A 121 5.50 -5.09 -10.48
CA VAL A 121 5.58 -4.33 -11.72
C VAL A 121 6.74 -3.34 -11.69
N ALA A 122 7.36 -3.11 -12.85
CA ALA A 122 8.48 -2.18 -13.03
C ALA A 122 8.04 -0.71 -13.03
N ASP A 123 6.84 -0.43 -13.55
CA ASP A 123 6.31 0.94 -13.66
C ASP A 123 5.50 1.31 -12.40
N TYR A 124 5.77 2.48 -11.86
CA TYR A 124 5.03 3.10 -10.76
C TYR A 124 4.65 4.53 -11.15
N SER A 125 3.44 4.96 -10.79
CA SER A 125 3.03 6.36 -10.96
C SER A 125 2.22 6.83 -9.76
N GLU A 126 2.37 8.11 -9.43
CA GLU A 126 1.58 8.75 -8.39
C GLU A 126 1.33 10.23 -8.70
N LYS A 127 0.35 10.80 -8.03
CA LYS A 127 0.03 12.22 -8.10
C LYS A 127 0.37 12.88 -6.77
N LEU A 128 1.10 13.99 -6.84
CA LEU A 128 1.53 14.81 -5.71
C LEU A 128 1.03 16.25 -5.90
N TYR A 129 0.90 16.98 -4.79
CA TYR A 129 0.72 18.43 -4.81
C TYR A 129 1.90 19.05 -4.08
N LEU A 130 2.71 19.84 -4.80
CA LEU A 130 3.96 20.38 -4.28
C LEU A 130 3.89 21.91 -4.23
N LEU A 131 4.21 22.48 -3.06
CA LEU A 131 4.37 23.91 -2.89
C LEU A 131 5.80 24.30 -3.27
N ARG A 132 5.98 24.95 -4.42
CA ARG A 132 7.27 25.21 -5.06
C ARG A 132 7.37 26.64 -5.60
N PRO A 133 7.64 27.65 -4.73
CA PRO A 133 7.84 29.02 -5.19
C PRO A 133 9.00 29.20 -6.18
N THR A 134 9.96 28.27 -6.21
CA THR A 134 11.10 28.29 -7.15
C THR A 134 10.71 27.91 -8.57
N TRP A 135 9.56 27.27 -8.78
CA TRP A 135 9.05 26.87 -10.09
C TRP A 135 8.13 27.89 -10.73
N SER A 136 7.67 28.88 -9.95
CA SER A 136 6.72 29.88 -10.46
C SER A 136 7.44 30.95 -11.26
N GLU A 137 6.98 31.20 -12.48
CA GLU A 137 7.42 32.35 -13.26
C GLU A 137 6.83 33.66 -12.70
N SER A 138 7.55 34.77 -12.83
CA SER A 138 7.18 36.03 -12.15
C SER A 138 5.81 36.57 -12.57
N ASP A 139 5.43 36.36 -13.83
CA ASP A 139 4.28 37.00 -14.44
C ASP A 139 2.99 36.24 -14.11
N GLU A 140 2.96 34.92 -14.33
CA GLU A 140 1.84 34.04 -13.95
C GLU A 140 1.55 34.12 -12.43
N ARG A 141 2.62 34.16 -11.63
CA ARG A 141 2.51 34.31 -10.18
C ARG A 141 1.87 35.63 -9.77
N SER A 142 2.22 36.71 -10.47
CA SER A 142 1.69 38.05 -10.19
C SER A 142 0.20 38.15 -10.53
N GLU A 143 -0.23 37.52 -11.63
CA GLU A 143 -1.63 37.41 -12.03
C GLU A 143 -2.44 36.64 -10.98
N LEU A 144 -2.00 35.44 -10.59
CA LEU A 144 -2.68 34.65 -9.55
C LEU A 144 -2.77 35.40 -8.21
N LEU A 145 -1.72 36.13 -7.82
CA LEU A 145 -1.75 36.95 -6.61
C LEU A 145 -2.73 38.12 -6.71
N GLN A 146 -2.87 38.73 -7.88
CA GLN A 146 -3.81 39.81 -8.13
C GLN A 146 -5.25 39.29 -8.06
N ASP A 147 -5.55 38.17 -8.71
CA ASP A 147 -6.87 37.54 -8.70
C ASP A 147 -7.31 37.17 -7.27
N LYS A 148 -6.40 36.58 -6.48
CA LYS A 148 -6.70 36.26 -5.07
C LYS A 148 -6.90 37.53 -4.24
N ARG A 149 -6.17 38.61 -4.51
CA ARG A 149 -6.34 39.90 -3.82
C ARG A 149 -7.72 40.47 -4.11
N GLU A 150 -8.14 40.49 -5.37
CA GLU A 150 -9.45 41.01 -5.80
C GLU A 150 -10.59 40.20 -5.16
N ALA A 151 -10.52 38.86 -5.18
CA ALA A 151 -11.51 38.00 -4.54
C ALA A 151 -11.67 38.27 -3.02
N LEU A 152 -10.56 38.54 -2.32
CA LEU A 152 -10.59 38.89 -0.90
C LEU A 152 -11.17 40.29 -0.64
N GLU A 153 -10.90 41.26 -1.52
CA GLU A 153 -11.46 42.61 -1.43
C GLU A 153 -12.97 42.61 -1.64
N ASP A 154 -13.46 41.85 -2.62
CA ASP A 154 -14.89 41.71 -2.88
C ASP A 154 -15.60 41.04 -1.70
N THR A 155 -15.04 39.94 -1.19
CA THR A 155 -15.57 39.29 0.03
C THR A 155 -15.63 40.27 1.21
N ARG A 156 -14.61 41.12 1.39
CA ARG A 156 -14.59 42.13 2.47
C ARG A 156 -15.65 43.22 2.27
N ARG A 157 -15.93 43.65 1.03
CA ARG A 157 -17.01 44.60 0.76
C ARG A 157 -18.35 44.00 1.14
N ASP A 158 -18.61 42.74 0.76
CA ASP A 158 -19.86 42.04 1.06
C ASP A 158 -20.15 41.93 2.57
N PHE A 159 -19.12 41.75 3.40
CA PHE A 159 -19.27 41.69 4.86
C PHE A 159 -19.46 43.05 5.56
N ASN A 160 -19.20 44.18 4.89
CA ASN A 160 -19.35 45.52 5.47
C ASN A 160 -20.69 46.20 5.12
N PHE A 161 -21.68 45.43 4.66
CA PHE A 161 -23.06 45.86 4.45
C PHE A 161 -24.02 45.25 5.47
#